data_AF-A0A927F7F2-F1
#
_entry.id   AF-A0A927F7F2-F1
#
_cell.length_a   1.000
_cell.length_b   1.000
_cell.length_c   1.000
_cell.angle_alpha   90.00
_cell.angle_beta   90.00
_cell.angle_gamma   90.00
#
_symmetry.space_group_name_H-M   'P 1'
#
loop_
_entity.id
_entity.type
_entity.pdbx_description
1 polymer ?
#
loop_
_entity_poly.entity_id
_entity_poly.type
_entity_poly.pdbx_seq_one_letter_code
_entity_poly.pdbx_strand_id
1 'polypeptide(L)'
;MASENHPSYFKIYIMLLVLFVISVLGPEIAEIFDMKGAPRLVLVLVTAFGIALVKAYYVLAYFMHLKFEKIYAPYLLLSMVALLFVFFFGTATDSMKSEGHNWEKLPIVLPEDKGFDHHGEAHGDSHGAEDHSHDDHSGHAH
;
A
#
# COMPACT_ATOMS: atom_id res chain seq x y z
N MET A 1 -14.86 38.26 33.38
CA MET A 1 -15.43 37.56 32.20
C MET A 1 -14.43 36.49 31.81
N ALA A 2 -14.66 35.24 32.20
CA ALA A 2 -13.78 34.14 31.85
C ALA A 2 -14.00 33.81 30.37
N SER A 3 -13.01 34.10 29.53
CA SER A 3 -12.98 33.59 28.16
C SER A 3 -12.66 32.10 28.25
N GLU A 4 -13.70 31.26 28.30
CA GLU A 4 -13.52 29.81 28.16
C GLU A 4 -13.00 29.52 26.76
N ASN A 5 -11.71 29.18 26.67
CA ASN A 5 -11.02 28.81 25.44
C ASN A 5 -11.48 27.40 25.01
N HIS A 6 -12.74 27.28 24.58
CA HIS A 6 -13.25 26.04 24.02
C HIS A 6 -12.53 25.76 22.68
N PRO A 7 -11.92 24.58 22.51
CA PRO A 7 -11.28 24.23 21.24
C PRO A 7 -12.31 24.31 20.12
N SER A 8 -12.03 25.11 19.10
CA SER A 8 -12.96 25.31 17.98
C SER A 8 -12.93 24.08 17.06
N TYR A 9 -13.73 23.06 17.35
CA TYR A 9 -13.87 21.84 16.54
C TYR A 9 -14.19 22.13 15.06
N PHE A 10 -14.89 23.24 14.80
CA PHE A 10 -15.16 23.72 13.44
C PHE A 10 -13.88 24.04 12.65
N LYS A 11 -12.85 24.63 13.28
CA LYS A 11 -11.56 24.90 12.61
C LYS A 11 -10.83 23.60 12.25
N ILE A 12 -10.86 22.63 13.15
CA ILE A 12 -10.22 21.32 12.94
C ILE A 12 -10.97 20.55 11.84
N TYR A 13 -12.30 20.61 11.82
CA TYR A 13 -13.12 20.04 10.75
C TYR A 13 -12.75 20.61 9.37
N ILE A 14 -12.66 21.94 9.25
CA ILE A 14 -12.26 22.58 7.99
C ILE A 14 -10.86 22.14 7.57
N MET A 15 -9.91 22.04 8.51
CA MET A 15 -8.57 21.55 8.21
C MET A 15 -8.58 20.09 7.71
N LEU A 16 -9.36 19.21 8.33
CA LEU A 16 -9.54 17.83 7.85
C LEU A 16 -10.18 17.77 6.47
N LEU A 17 -11.13 18.66 6.18
CA LEU A 17 -11.78 18.77 4.88
C LEU A 17 -10.78 19.21 3.80
N VAL A 18 -9.92 20.19 4.10
CA VAL A 18 -8.84 20.60 3.20
C VAL A 18 -7.86 19.46 2.94
N LEU A 19 -7.41 18.76 3.99
CA LEU A 19 -6.55 17.57 3.84
C LEU A 19 -7.22 16.49 2.97
N PHE A 20 -8.53 16.30 3.13
CA PHE A 20 -9.29 15.34 2.32
C PHE A 20 -9.33 15.76 0.85
N VAL A 21 -9.66 17.02 0.54
CA VAL A 21 -9.68 17.53 -0.83
C VAL A 21 -8.30 17.38 -1.49
N ILE A 22 -7.22 17.72 -0.78
CA ILE A 22 -5.85 17.53 -1.27
C ILE A 22 -5.57 16.04 -1.54
N SER A 23 -6.02 15.13 -0.66
CA SER A 23 -5.83 13.70 -0.86
C SER A 23 -6.58 13.14 -2.07
N VAL A 24 -7.77 13.67 -2.37
CA VAL A 24 -8.57 13.27 -3.54
C VAL A 24 -7.97 13.83 -4.83
N LEU A 25 -7.43 15.06 -4.79
CA LEU A 25 -6.81 15.69 -5.95
C LEU A 25 -5.36 15.24 -6.21
N GLY A 26 -4.68 14.64 -5.23
CA GLY A 26 -3.30 14.17 -5.35
C GLY A 26 -3.05 13.23 -6.54
N PRO A 27 -3.86 12.18 -6.76
CA PRO A 27 -3.74 11.29 -7.92
C PRO A 27 -3.93 12.02 -9.26
N GLU A 28 -4.90 12.92 -9.36
CA GLU A 28 -5.21 13.70 -10.57
C GLU A 28 -4.05 14.63 -10.94
N ILE A 29 -3.45 15.27 -9.94
CA ILE A 29 -2.27 16.14 -10.14
C ILE A 29 -1.08 15.31 -10.62
N ALA A 30 -0.89 14.09 -10.08
CA ALA A 30 0.18 13.20 -10.51
C ALA A 30 0.05 12.76 -11.99
N GLU A 31 -1.18 12.69 -12.52
CA GLU A 31 -1.43 12.43 -13.95
C GLU A 31 -1.06 13.62 -14.83
N ILE A 32 -1.37 14.85 -14.38
CA ILE A 32 -1.07 16.08 -15.12
C ILE A 32 0.45 16.31 -15.28
N PHE A 33 1.26 15.87 -14.32
CA PHE A 33 2.72 16.02 -14.36
C PHE A 33 3.45 14.98 -15.26
N ASP A 34 2.72 14.17 -16.04
CA ASP A 34 3.22 13.17 -16.99
C ASP A 34 4.33 12.25 -16.44
N MET A 35 4.26 11.95 -15.13
CA MET A 35 5.17 10.99 -14.50
C MET A 35 4.69 9.57 -14.81
N LYS A 36 5.31 8.90 -15.78
CA LYS A 36 5.00 7.51 -16.13
C LYS A 36 5.84 6.51 -15.33
N GLY A 37 5.19 5.42 -14.88
CA GLY A 37 5.83 4.26 -14.24
C GLY A 37 5.91 4.30 -12.71
N ALA A 38 6.94 3.64 -12.16
CA ALA A 38 7.20 3.50 -10.72
C ALA A 38 7.21 4.82 -9.90
N PRO A 39 7.74 5.97 -10.38
CA PRO A 39 7.76 7.18 -9.56
C PRO A 39 6.36 7.74 -9.24
N ARG A 40 5.38 7.50 -10.12
CA ARG A 40 3.97 7.88 -9.89
C ARG A 40 3.40 7.13 -8.70
N LEU A 41 3.58 5.80 -8.67
CA LEU A 41 3.06 4.96 -7.60
C LEU A 41 3.66 5.36 -6.26
N VAL A 42 4.98 5.58 -6.20
CA VAL A 42 5.64 6.01 -4.96
C VAL A 42 5.11 7.36 -4.51
N LEU A 43 5.00 8.35 -5.41
CA LEU A 43 4.50 9.68 -5.06
C LEU A 43 3.07 9.61 -4.53
N VAL A 44 2.17 8.89 -5.21
CA VAL A 44 0.77 8.73 -4.79
C VAL A 44 0.69 8.00 -3.45
N LEU A 45 1.45 6.92 -3.26
CA LEU A 45 1.46 6.14 -2.02
C LEU A 45 1.97 6.98 -0.85
N VAL A 46 3.09 7.68 -1.02
CA VAL A 46 3.68 8.55 0.01
C VAL A 46 2.74 9.71 0.33
N THR A 47 2.14 10.34 -0.67
CA THR A 47 1.21 11.46 -0.47
C THR A 47 -0.06 11.00 0.26
N ALA A 48 -0.67 9.91 -0.22
CA ALA A 48 -1.88 9.36 0.38
C ALA A 48 -1.63 8.90 1.83
N PHE A 49 -0.56 8.13 2.06
CA PHE A 49 -0.24 7.62 3.39
C PHE A 49 0.21 8.73 4.34
N GLY A 50 1.00 9.69 3.86
CA GLY A 50 1.44 10.85 4.63
C GLY A 50 0.25 11.70 5.10
N ILE A 51 -0.67 12.03 4.20
CA ILE A 51 -1.89 12.78 4.56
C ILE A 51 -2.76 11.96 5.52
N ALA A 52 -2.89 10.65 5.29
CA ALA A 52 -3.66 9.78 6.18
C ALA A 52 -3.12 9.78 7.61
N LEU A 53 -1.80 9.75 7.81
CA LEU A 53 -1.18 9.82 9.14
C LEU A 53 -1.46 11.16 9.84
N VAL A 54 -1.31 12.28 9.14
CA VAL A 54 -1.61 13.61 9.70
C VAL A 54 -3.09 13.71 10.06
N LYS A 55 -3.97 13.23 9.18
CA LYS A 55 -5.42 13.19 9.41
C LYS A 55 -5.76 12.37 10.66
N ALA A 56 -5.20 11.16 10.77
CA ALA A 56 -5.39 10.30 11.93
C ALA A 56 -4.94 10.99 13.23
N TYR A 57 -3.78 11.64 13.23
CA TYR A 57 -3.31 12.40 14.39
C TYR A 57 -4.30 13.49 14.82
N TYR A 58 -4.83 14.30 13.88
CA TYR A 58 -5.82 15.33 14.22
C TYR A 58 -7.12 14.74 14.77
N VAL A 59 -7.58 13.62 14.23
CA VAL A 59 -8.77 12.91 14.73
C VAL A 59 -8.54 12.40 16.15
N LEU A 60 -7.41 11.73 16.39
CA LEU A 60 -7.05 11.20 17.70
C LEU A 60 -6.88 12.31 18.74
N ALA A 61 -6.14 13.37 18.40
CA ALA A 61 -5.83 14.45 19.33
C ALA A 61 -7.06 15.29 19.71
N TYR A 62 -7.93 15.60 18.74
CA TYR A 62 -9.00 16.58 18.93
C TYR A 62 -10.42 15.98 18.95
N PHE A 63 -10.73 14.98 18.13
CA PHE A 63 -12.08 14.38 18.12
C PHE A 63 -12.23 13.26 19.15
N MET A 64 -11.19 12.45 19.36
CA MET A 64 -11.15 11.44 20.43
C MET A 64 -10.68 12.01 21.78
N HIS A 65 -10.42 13.32 21.88
CA HIS A 65 -10.04 14.03 23.11
C HIS A 65 -8.76 13.51 23.81
N LEU A 66 -7.95 12.69 23.15
CA LEU A 66 -6.75 12.10 23.75
C LEU A 66 -5.71 13.12 24.21
N LYS A 67 -5.73 14.33 23.63
CA LYS A 67 -4.83 15.43 24.05
C LYS A 67 -5.23 16.07 25.38
N PHE A 68 -6.50 15.97 25.77
CA PHE A 68 -7.06 16.60 26.98
C PHE A 68 -7.35 15.58 28.10
N GLU A 69 -7.39 14.29 27.76
CA GLU A 69 -7.63 13.21 28.71
C GLU A 69 -6.35 12.68 29.39
N LYS A 70 -6.51 11.59 30.14
CA LYS A 70 -5.45 10.94 30.93
C LYS A 70 -4.34 10.42 30.03
N ILE A 71 -3.10 10.60 30.48
CA ILE A 71 -1.88 10.26 29.75
C ILE A 71 -1.78 8.78 29.33
N TYR A 72 -2.51 7.87 29.98
CA TYR A 72 -2.51 6.44 29.67
C TYR A 72 -3.28 6.07 28.39
N ALA A 73 -4.27 6.86 27.98
CA ALA A 73 -5.12 6.57 26.82
C ALA A 73 -4.34 6.44 25.49
N PRO A 74 -3.41 7.35 25.12
CA PRO A 74 -2.61 7.18 23.91
C PRO A 74 -1.68 5.96 23.95
N TYR A 75 -1.16 5.57 25.13
CA TYR A 75 -0.32 4.38 25.24
C TYR A 75 -1.11 3.08 25.02
N LEU A 76 -2.35 3.02 25.51
CA LEU A 76 -3.25 1.89 25.26
C LEU A 76 -3.63 1.83 23.77
N LEU A 77 -3.99 2.96 23.17
CA LEU A 77 -4.29 3.00 21.74
C LEU A 77 -3.09 2.54 20.91
N LEU A 78 -1.90 3.05 21.23
CA LEU A 78 -0.67 2.68 20.53
C LEU A 78 -0.37 1.19 20.67
N SER A 79 -0.60 0.59 21.84
CA SER A 79 -0.39 -0.85 22.03
C SER A 79 -1.37 -1.69 21.21
N MET A 80 -2.63 -1.28 21.11
CA MET A 80 -3.61 -1.96 20.25
C MET A 80 -3.24 -1.86 18.77
N VAL A 81 -2.80 -0.69 18.31
CA VAL A 81 -2.32 -0.50 16.93
C VAL A 81 -1.08 -1.35 16.67
N ALA A 82 -0.13 -1.40 17.61
CA ALA A 82 1.06 -2.24 17.50
C ALA A 82 0.71 -3.73 17.42
N LEU A 83 -0.23 -4.22 18.24
CA LEU A 83 -0.71 -5.60 18.18
C LEU A 83 -1.39 -5.90 16.85
N LEU A 84 -2.21 -4.98 16.33
CA LEU A 84 -2.82 -5.12 14.99
C LEU A 84 -1.76 -5.18 13.89
N PHE A 85 -0.70 -4.37 13.96
CA PHE A 85 0.40 -4.44 13.01
C PHE A 85 1.11 -5.79 13.07
N VAL A 86 1.44 -6.30 14.26
CA VAL A 86 2.06 -7.62 14.43
C VAL A 86 1.16 -8.72 13.89
N PHE A 87 -0.14 -8.68 14.19
CA PHE A 87 -1.13 -9.64 13.67
C PHE A 87 -1.24 -9.57 12.15
N PHE A 88 -1.31 -8.37 11.57
CA PHE A 88 -1.38 -8.18 10.13
C PHE A 88 -0.14 -8.74 9.44
N PHE A 89 1.06 -8.36 9.87
CA PHE A 89 2.29 -8.86 9.25
C PHE A 89 2.50 -10.36 9.48
N GLY A 90 2.08 -10.89 10.63
CA GLY A 90 2.15 -12.32 10.93
C GLY A 90 1.21 -13.17 10.07
N THR A 91 0.06 -12.64 9.66
CA THR A 91 -0.92 -13.34 8.80
C THR A 91 -0.79 -12.96 7.32
N ALA A 92 -0.13 -11.86 6.99
CA ALA A 92 0.02 -11.40 5.61
C ALA A 92 0.81 -12.38 4.75
N THR A 93 1.87 -12.99 5.29
CA THR A 93 2.68 -13.97 4.55
C THR A 93 1.89 -15.23 4.16
N ASP A 94 0.93 -15.62 4.99
CA ASP A 94 0.00 -16.73 4.72
C ASP A 94 -1.11 -16.29 3.75
N SER A 95 -1.76 -15.15 4.02
CA SER A 95 -2.88 -14.65 3.21
C SER A 95 -2.49 -14.18 1.80
N MET A 96 -1.25 -13.72 1.60
CA MET A 96 -0.78 -13.23 0.30
C MET A 96 -0.13 -14.35 -0.55
N LYS A 97 -0.07 -15.58 -0.04
CA LYS A 97 0.41 -16.73 -0.80
C LYS A 97 -0.56 -17.01 -1.95
N SER A 98 -0.04 -17.11 -3.16
CA SER A 98 -0.81 -17.43 -4.37
C SER A 98 -1.23 -18.90 -4.47
N GLU A 99 -0.78 -19.75 -3.55
CA GLU A 99 -0.91 -21.20 -3.58
C GLU A 99 -1.40 -21.68 -2.21
N GLY A 100 -2.32 -22.64 -2.20
CA GLY A 100 -2.81 -23.27 -0.97
C GLY A 100 -2.92 -24.77 -1.15
N HIS A 101 -2.85 -25.53 -0.05
CA HIS A 101 -2.90 -27.01 -0.07
C HIS A 101 -4.16 -27.59 -0.74
N ASN A 102 -5.22 -26.80 -0.94
CA ASN A 102 -6.47 -27.20 -1.60
C ASN A 102 -6.97 -26.16 -2.63
N TRP A 103 -6.13 -25.23 -3.07
CA TRP A 103 -6.52 -24.19 -4.02
C TRP A 103 -5.58 -24.14 -5.22
N GLU A 104 -6.12 -24.50 -6.39
CA GLU A 104 -5.50 -24.28 -7.69
C GLU A 104 -6.07 -23.01 -8.32
N LYS A 105 -5.20 -22.08 -8.72
CA LYS A 105 -5.62 -20.92 -9.51
C LYS A 105 -5.90 -21.38 -10.93
N LEU A 106 -7.15 -21.24 -11.37
CA LEU A 106 -7.49 -21.49 -12.77
C LEU A 106 -6.77 -20.46 -13.65
N PRO A 107 -6.11 -20.88 -14.74
CA PRO A 107 -5.55 -19.95 -15.70
C PRO A 107 -6.70 -19.23 -16.39
N ILE A 108 -6.92 -17.97 -16.01
CA ILE A 108 -7.86 -17.11 -16.72
C ILE A 108 -7.16 -16.73 -18.04
N VAL A 109 -7.50 -17.44 -19.12
CA VAL A 109 -7.14 -17.03 -20.48
C VAL A 109 -8.04 -15.83 -20.81
N LEU A 110 -7.53 -14.62 -20.53
CA LEU A 110 -8.18 -13.39 -20.94
C LEU A 110 -8.08 -13.31 -22.48
N PRO A 111 -9.17 -12.99 -23.20
CA PRO A 111 -9.09 -12.61 -24.61
C PRO A 111 -8.09 -11.46 -24.74
N GLU A 112 -7.23 -11.52 -25.75
CA GLU A 112 -6.24 -10.49 -26.08
C GLU A 112 -6.94 -9.13 -26.25
N ASP A 113 -6.98 -8.34 -25.17
CA ASP A 113 -7.61 -7.02 -25.17
C ASP A 113 -6.63 -5.98 -25.74
N LYS A 114 -7.14 -5.22 -26.72
CA LYS A 114 -6.43 -4.15 -27.39
C LYS A 114 -6.35 -2.95 -26.44
N GLY A 115 -5.18 -2.73 -25.86
CA GLY A 115 -4.75 -1.39 -25.46
C GLY A 115 -5.17 -0.95 -24.07
N PHE A 116 -4.80 -1.72 -23.04
CA PHE A 116 -4.56 -1.14 -21.72
C PHE A 116 -3.16 -1.54 -21.26
N ASP A 117 -2.25 -0.57 -21.27
CA ASP A 117 -0.86 -0.71 -20.80
C ASP A 117 -0.86 -1.08 -19.31
N HIS A 118 -0.90 -2.38 -19.03
CA HIS A 118 -0.70 -2.92 -17.69
C HIS A 118 0.79 -2.94 -17.38
N HIS A 119 1.24 -1.90 -16.68
CA HIS A 119 2.48 -1.93 -15.93
C HIS A 119 2.35 -2.94 -14.78
N GLY A 120 3.02 -4.08 -14.92
CA GLY A 120 3.30 -4.92 -13.77
C GLY A 120 3.62 -6.36 -14.12
N GLU A 121 4.80 -6.62 -14.69
CA GLU A 121 5.46 -7.93 -14.56
C GLU A 121 6.89 -7.85 -15.11
N ALA A 122 7.80 -7.49 -14.23
CA ALA A 122 9.19 -7.96 -14.33
C ALA A 122 9.57 -8.32 -12.91
N HIS A 123 9.57 -9.62 -12.59
CA HIS A 123 10.46 -10.30 -11.65
C HIS A 123 9.90 -11.70 -11.41
N GLY A 124 10.47 -12.70 -12.09
CA GLY A 124 10.07 -14.09 -11.92
C GLY A 124 10.84 -15.13 -12.72
N ASP A 125 11.60 -14.77 -13.76
CA ASP A 125 12.23 -15.79 -14.61
C ASP A 125 13.72 -15.96 -14.29
N SER A 126 14.02 -16.95 -13.45
CA SER A 126 15.25 -17.73 -13.57
C SER A 126 14.87 -19.20 -13.59
N HIS A 127 14.36 -19.61 -14.74
CA HIS A 127 14.20 -20.99 -15.15
C HIS A 127 15.50 -21.77 -14.92
N GLY A 128 15.35 -23.00 -14.41
CA GLY A 128 16.40 -24.00 -14.38
C GLY A 128 16.90 -24.28 -15.80
N ALA A 129 18.22 -24.17 -15.97
CA ALA A 129 18.92 -24.63 -17.15
C ALA A 129 19.12 -26.15 -17.03
N GLU A 130 18.16 -26.92 -17.54
CA GLU A 130 18.42 -28.27 -18.02
C GLU A 130 18.97 -28.14 -19.45
N ASP A 131 20.29 -28.18 -19.59
CA ASP A 131 20.98 -28.22 -20.89
C ASP A 131 21.03 -29.68 -21.37
N HIS A 132 20.09 -30.01 -22.26
CA HIS A 132 20.17 -31.15 -23.16
C HIS A 132 20.55 -30.64 -24.55
N SER A 133 21.80 -30.83 -24.98
CA SER A 133 22.15 -31.36 -26.32
C SER A 133 23.65 -31.28 -26.59
N HIS A 134 24.29 -32.44 -26.78
CA HIS A 134 25.35 -32.55 -27.79
C HIS A 134 25.41 -34.01 -28.26
N ASP A 135 24.70 -34.27 -29.35
CA ASP A 135 24.95 -35.40 -30.23
C ASP A 135 26.28 -35.14 -30.95
N ASP A 136 27.25 -36.04 -30.79
CA ASP A 136 28.38 -36.13 -31.73
C ASP A 136 28.57 -37.59 -32.15
N HIS A 137 27.87 -37.94 -33.22
CA HIS A 137 28.19 -39.08 -34.07
C HIS A 137 29.41 -38.71 -34.93
N SER A 138 30.56 -39.33 -34.68
CA SER A 138 31.53 -39.60 -35.75
C SER A 138 32.28 -40.90 -35.47
N GLY A 139 31.99 -41.92 -36.29
CA GLY A 139 32.78 -43.12 -36.37
C GLY A 139 33.86 -42.97 -37.43
N HIS A 140 35.10 -43.32 -37.09
CA HIS A 140 36.02 -44.12 -37.91
C HIS A 140 37.35 -44.28 -37.16
N ALA A 141 37.80 -45.52 -36.98
CA ALA A 141 39.14 -45.98 -37.39
C ALA A 141 39.48 -47.33 -36.74
N HIS A 142 39.58 -48.33 -37.61
CA HIS A 142 40.48 -49.49 -37.60
C HIS A 142 40.41 -50.54 -36.47
#